data_AF-A0A7M1SRC7-F1
#
_entry.id   AF-A0A7M1SRC7-F1
#
_cell.length_a   1.000
_cell.length_b   1.000
_cell.length_c   1.000
_cell.angle_alpha   90.00
_cell.angle_beta   90.00
_cell.angle_gamma   90.00
#
_symmetry.space_group_name_H-M   'P 1'
#
loop_
_entity.id
_entity.type
_entity.pdbx_description
1 polymer ?
#
loop_
_entity_poly.entity_id
_entity_poly.type
_entity_poly.pdbx_seq_one_letter_code
_entity_poly.pdbx_strand_id
1 'polypeptide(L)'
;MTICVPEDLALLSGPDSHDLVRAALGPAGVEELAVEVEAVHHRPGFGVSAVYRVGYRHAGATVCEHMVASTAEVPHAEGVATLQDGERHVRVWRRNDDPALPGLRTATDAVAMGAWLHDLADLGDGGRAHVNVLGYRPTRRAVLRVRCGDDVAYLKVLPAHRAHRLVARHEMLTRAAVEAPRVLGTTKSGIVALSAMSGVPLATVIADAPRRPEAVPAPEQVIAWLETLPPEVVDLPRRPSWVDRIDFHATAARAALPSSAEAISTLEDGIGDVLAASPSGPVVPTHGDFYEANVFVADGRVRGAIDLDSLGPGAREDDLATMLGHLSVLPSLAPALYGHVPELTEEWFHSFAGRVDPAGLAARAAAVVVSLIAGASPGQREARLVQACWWLRRAHLEMGVHEEMGRTR
;
A
#
# COMPACT_ATOMS: atom_id res chain seq x y z
N MET A 1 -14.94 -18.51 15.60
CA MET A 1 -15.74 -18.25 14.39
C MET A 1 -14.80 -17.83 13.29
N THR A 2 -14.30 -18.80 12.53
CA THR A 2 -13.34 -18.57 11.45
C THR A 2 -14.11 -18.33 10.16
N ILE A 3 -14.41 -17.06 9.96
CA ILE A 3 -14.54 -16.31 8.70
C ILE A 3 -15.15 -17.02 7.48
N CYS A 4 -16.40 -16.66 7.20
CA CYS A 4 -17.19 -16.89 5.99
C CYS A 4 -16.67 -16.07 4.77
N VAL A 5 -15.35 -15.84 4.66
CA VAL A 5 -14.75 -14.99 3.59
C VAL A 5 -15.16 -15.42 2.18
N PRO A 6 -15.18 -16.74 1.84
CA PRO A 6 -15.49 -17.16 0.48
C PRO A 6 -16.92 -16.81 0.07
N GLU A 7 -17.86 -16.87 1.00
CA GLU A 7 -19.28 -16.64 0.72
C GLU A 7 -19.60 -15.14 0.68
N ASP A 8 -19.00 -14.33 1.55
CA ASP A 8 -19.08 -12.86 1.46
C ASP A 8 -18.47 -12.34 0.15
N LEU A 9 -17.35 -12.93 -0.26
CA LEU A 9 -16.70 -12.61 -1.53
C LEU A 9 -17.57 -13.01 -2.72
N ALA A 10 -18.14 -14.21 -2.69
CA ALA A 10 -19.07 -14.69 -3.72
C ALA A 10 -20.32 -13.80 -3.82
N LEU A 11 -20.91 -13.42 -2.70
CA LEU A 11 -22.06 -12.53 -2.65
C LEU A 11 -21.77 -11.16 -3.28
N LEU A 12 -20.64 -10.54 -2.90
CA LEU A 12 -20.34 -9.17 -3.32
C LEU A 12 -19.72 -9.07 -4.71
N SER A 13 -19.07 -10.12 -5.22
CA SER A 13 -18.42 -10.11 -6.54
C SER A 13 -19.10 -11.00 -7.59
N GLY A 14 -20.13 -11.75 -7.19
CA GLY A 14 -20.85 -12.70 -8.02
C GLY A 14 -22.09 -12.10 -8.71
N PRO A 15 -22.98 -12.98 -9.21
CA PRO A 15 -24.20 -12.59 -9.93
C PRO A 15 -25.12 -11.64 -9.14
N ASP A 16 -25.12 -11.75 -7.81
CA ASP A 16 -25.99 -10.98 -6.91
C ASP A 16 -25.63 -9.48 -6.83
N SER A 17 -24.44 -9.08 -7.34
CA SER A 17 -24.00 -7.69 -7.37
C SER A 17 -24.98 -6.76 -8.10
N HIS A 18 -25.67 -7.26 -9.13
CA HIS A 18 -26.68 -6.49 -9.88
C HIS A 18 -27.88 -6.15 -9.00
N ASP A 19 -28.39 -7.14 -8.28
CA ASP A 19 -29.58 -6.99 -7.44
C ASP A 19 -29.30 -6.16 -6.18
N LEU A 20 -28.10 -6.27 -5.60
CA LEU A 20 -27.66 -5.42 -4.51
C LEU A 20 -27.65 -3.93 -4.92
N VAL A 21 -27.05 -3.62 -6.07
CA VAL A 21 -26.99 -2.24 -6.59
C VAL A 21 -28.40 -1.75 -6.94
N ARG A 22 -29.22 -2.57 -7.61
CA ARG A 22 -30.60 -2.21 -7.96
C ARG A 22 -31.42 -1.90 -6.72
N ALA A 23 -31.35 -2.74 -5.69
CA ALA A 23 -32.08 -2.54 -4.44
C ALA A 23 -31.64 -1.25 -3.73
N ALA A 24 -30.35 -0.93 -3.76
CA ALA A 24 -29.81 0.29 -3.16
C ALA A 24 -30.18 1.58 -3.92
N LEU A 25 -30.28 1.54 -5.24
CA LEU A 25 -30.74 2.67 -6.06
C LEU A 25 -32.25 2.92 -5.91
N GLY A 26 -33.01 1.89 -5.54
CA GLY A 26 -34.46 1.93 -5.40
C GLY A 26 -35.20 1.70 -6.73
N PRO A 27 -36.53 1.45 -6.66
CA PRO A 27 -37.31 0.95 -7.81
C PRO A 27 -37.69 2.02 -8.85
N ALA A 28 -37.54 3.32 -8.55
CA ALA A 28 -38.12 4.37 -9.37
C ALA A 28 -37.14 4.92 -10.42
N GLY A 29 -37.48 4.71 -11.69
CA GLY A 29 -36.89 5.45 -12.81
C GLY A 29 -35.43 5.10 -13.12
N VAL A 30 -34.95 3.92 -12.73
CA VAL A 30 -33.65 3.39 -13.14
C VAL A 30 -33.85 2.43 -14.31
N GLU A 31 -33.34 2.80 -15.47
CA GLU A 31 -33.40 2.01 -16.71
C GLU A 31 -31.97 1.61 -17.12
N GLU A 32 -31.82 0.51 -17.87
CA GLU A 32 -30.53 0.09 -18.45
C GLU A 32 -29.38 -0.04 -17.43
N LEU A 33 -29.66 -0.57 -16.24
CA LEU A 33 -28.66 -0.74 -15.19
C LEU A 33 -27.55 -1.73 -15.61
N ALA A 34 -26.33 -1.24 -15.69
CA ALA A 34 -25.09 -2.00 -15.83
C ALA A 34 -24.27 -1.90 -14.54
N VAL A 35 -23.74 -3.03 -14.08
CA VAL A 35 -22.93 -3.14 -12.87
C VAL A 35 -21.67 -3.94 -13.21
N GLU A 36 -20.51 -3.35 -12.97
CA GLU A 36 -19.20 -3.96 -13.16
C GLU A 36 -18.46 -3.95 -11.83
N VAL A 37 -17.94 -5.10 -11.40
CA VAL A 37 -17.08 -5.20 -10.21
C VAL A 37 -15.72 -4.61 -10.55
N GLU A 38 -15.41 -3.45 -9.99
CA GLU A 38 -14.16 -2.76 -10.24
C GLU A 38 -13.04 -3.27 -9.31
N ALA A 39 -13.36 -3.44 -8.04
CA ALA A 39 -12.39 -3.89 -7.05
C ALA A 39 -13.07 -4.60 -5.88
N VAL A 40 -12.37 -5.56 -5.27
CA VAL A 40 -12.81 -6.20 -4.03
C VAL A 40 -11.73 -6.10 -2.96
N HIS A 41 -12.15 -5.74 -1.76
CA HIS A 41 -11.30 -5.55 -0.60
C HIS A 41 -11.73 -6.49 0.51
N HIS A 42 -10.86 -7.43 0.88
CA HIS A 42 -11.05 -8.27 2.04
C HIS A 42 -10.30 -7.69 3.25
N ARG A 43 -11.00 -7.53 4.37
CA ARG A 43 -10.41 -7.18 5.65
C ARG A 43 -10.68 -8.32 6.65
N PRO A 44 -9.67 -9.16 6.93
CA PRO A 44 -9.81 -10.27 7.86
C PRO A 44 -10.38 -9.82 9.21
N GLY A 45 -11.45 -10.47 9.65
CA GLY A 45 -12.14 -10.15 10.92
C GLY A 45 -13.01 -8.89 10.92
N PHE A 46 -13.18 -8.20 9.79
CA PHE A 46 -14.02 -7.01 9.69
C PHE A 46 -15.07 -7.08 8.57
N GLY A 47 -14.79 -7.77 7.45
CA GLY A 47 -15.73 -7.95 6.36
C GLY A 47 -15.09 -7.80 4.97
N VAL A 48 -15.91 -7.98 3.94
CA VAL A 48 -15.56 -7.80 2.53
C VAL A 48 -16.27 -6.55 2.01
N SER A 49 -15.63 -5.80 1.12
CA SER A 49 -16.25 -4.68 0.41
C SER A 49 -15.95 -4.76 -1.08
N ALA A 50 -16.97 -4.61 -1.92
CA ALA A 50 -16.83 -4.52 -3.36
C ALA A 50 -17.13 -3.10 -3.82
N VAL A 51 -16.32 -2.59 -4.74
CA VAL A 51 -16.53 -1.32 -5.43
C VAL A 51 -17.05 -1.66 -6.82
N TYR A 52 -18.19 -1.06 -7.17
CA TYR A 52 -18.85 -1.24 -8.45
C TYR A 52 -18.73 0.03 -9.29
N ARG A 53 -18.46 -0.14 -10.57
CA ARG A 53 -18.79 0.87 -11.58
C ARG A 53 -20.22 0.63 -12.03
N VAL A 54 -21.06 1.65 -11.90
CA VAL A 54 -22.50 1.55 -12.14
C VAL A 54 -22.88 2.55 -13.22
N GLY A 55 -23.52 2.05 -14.28
CA GLY A 55 -24.10 2.86 -15.35
C GLY A 55 -25.60 2.65 -15.42
N TYR A 56 -26.40 3.70 -15.52
CA TYR A 56 -27.85 3.58 -15.69
C TYR A 56 -28.45 4.84 -16.31
N ARG A 57 -29.70 4.76 -16.79
CA ARG A 57 -30.50 5.91 -17.20
C ARG A 57 -31.46 6.30 -16.08
N HIS A 58 -31.55 7.59 -15.79
CA HIS A 58 -32.51 8.13 -14.84
C HIS A 58 -33.06 9.46 -15.33
N ALA A 59 -34.39 9.59 -15.39
CA ALA A 59 -35.08 10.78 -15.89
C ALA A 59 -34.53 11.27 -17.26
N GLY A 60 -34.19 10.33 -18.14
CA GLY A 60 -33.65 10.63 -19.47
C GLY A 60 -32.15 10.93 -19.55
N ALA A 61 -31.45 11.04 -18.41
CA ALA A 61 -30.01 11.27 -18.35
C ALA A 61 -29.24 9.95 -18.09
N THR A 62 -28.10 9.79 -18.75
CA THR A 62 -27.15 8.71 -18.42
C THR A 62 -26.34 9.11 -17.19
N VAL A 63 -26.33 8.24 -16.19
CA VAL A 63 -25.55 8.36 -14.96
C VAL A 63 -24.46 7.29 -14.98
N CYS A 64 -23.23 7.71 -14.69
CA CYS A 64 -22.11 6.82 -14.43
C CYS A 64 -21.53 7.17 -13.06
N GLU A 65 -21.61 6.26 -12.11
CA GLU A 65 -21.09 6.48 -10.76
C GLU A 65 -20.40 5.23 -10.20
N HIS A 66 -19.80 5.39 -9.01
CA HIS A 66 -19.23 4.26 -8.29
C HIS A 66 -20.06 4.01 -7.04
N MET A 67 -20.48 2.76 -6.84
CA MET A 67 -21.17 2.31 -5.65
C MET A 67 -20.30 1.32 -4.89
N VAL A 68 -20.61 1.10 -3.63
CA VAL A 68 -19.87 0.21 -2.75
C VAL A 68 -20.85 -0.62 -1.97
N ALA A 69 -20.66 -1.93 -1.93
CA ALA A 69 -21.34 -2.82 -1.01
C ALA A 69 -20.33 -3.42 -0.02
N SER A 70 -20.75 -3.59 1.23
CA SER A 70 -19.90 -4.13 2.29
C SER A 70 -20.68 -5.00 3.27
N THR A 71 -20.07 -6.11 3.68
CA THR A 71 -20.54 -6.93 4.81
C THR A 71 -20.04 -6.38 6.16
N ALA A 72 -19.14 -5.38 6.14
CA ALA A 72 -18.64 -4.77 7.36
C ALA A 72 -19.70 -3.88 8.02
N GLU A 73 -19.63 -3.79 9.35
CA GLU A 73 -20.30 -2.74 10.09
C GLU A 73 -19.72 -1.37 9.72
N VAL A 74 -20.62 -0.40 9.47
CA VAL A 74 -20.27 0.97 9.11
C VAL A 74 -21.06 1.96 9.95
N PRO A 75 -20.57 3.20 10.15
CA PRO A 75 -21.33 4.23 10.82
C PRO A 75 -22.70 4.43 10.16
N HIS A 76 -23.73 4.67 10.96
CA HIS A 76 -25.04 5.04 10.42
C HIS A 76 -24.93 6.42 9.77
N ALA A 77 -25.30 6.52 8.50
CA ALA A 77 -25.29 7.75 7.73
C ALA A 77 -26.42 7.75 6.71
N GLU A 78 -26.89 8.94 6.36
CA GLU A 78 -27.84 9.12 5.26
C GLU A 78 -27.21 8.65 3.94
N GLY A 79 -28.01 8.00 3.08
CA GLY A 79 -27.53 7.45 1.80
C GLY A 79 -26.86 6.08 1.88
N VAL A 80 -26.77 5.47 3.07
CA VAL A 80 -26.36 4.07 3.25
C VAL A 80 -27.61 3.19 3.30
N ALA A 81 -27.87 2.45 2.22
CA ALA A 81 -28.88 1.40 2.21
C ALA A 81 -28.38 0.18 3.00
N THR A 82 -29.24 -0.40 3.84
CA THR A 82 -28.95 -1.69 4.49
C THR A 82 -29.89 -2.74 3.92
N LEU A 83 -29.32 -3.68 3.19
CA LEU A 83 -30.00 -4.83 2.60
C LEU A 83 -29.80 -6.03 3.52
N GLN A 84 -30.85 -6.83 3.67
CA GLN A 84 -30.80 -8.06 4.45
C GLN A 84 -31.06 -9.25 3.53
N ASP A 85 -30.13 -10.21 3.52
CA ASP A 85 -30.28 -11.50 2.87
C ASP A 85 -30.11 -12.61 3.92
N GLY A 86 -31.25 -13.13 4.41
CA GLY A 86 -31.28 -14.06 5.53
C GLY A 86 -30.65 -13.45 6.81
N GLU A 87 -29.53 -14.02 7.24
CA GLU A 87 -28.75 -13.56 8.40
C GLU A 87 -27.70 -12.48 8.05
N ARG A 88 -27.49 -12.16 6.76
CA ARG A 88 -26.45 -11.23 6.32
C ARG A 88 -26.99 -9.84 6.13
N HIS A 89 -26.22 -8.86 6.62
CA HIS A 89 -26.47 -7.45 6.40
C HIS A 89 -25.44 -6.87 5.45
N VAL A 90 -25.88 -6.42 4.29
CA VAL A 90 -25.05 -5.74 3.29
C VAL A 90 -25.37 -4.25 3.31
N ARG A 91 -24.36 -3.41 3.55
CA ARG A 91 -24.50 -1.97 3.48
C ARG A 91 -24.04 -1.50 2.11
N VAL A 92 -24.85 -0.68 1.46
CA VAL A 92 -24.59 -0.17 0.12
C VAL A 92 -24.66 1.35 0.10
N TRP A 93 -23.66 2.00 -0.46
CA TRP A 93 -23.56 3.46 -0.54
C TRP A 93 -22.89 3.91 -1.83
N ARG A 94 -23.01 5.20 -2.17
CA ARG A 94 -22.22 5.82 -3.24
C ARG A 94 -20.80 6.06 -2.75
N ARG A 95 -19.78 5.78 -3.58
CA ARG A 95 -18.37 5.91 -3.18
C ARG A 95 -18.05 7.25 -2.51
N ASN A 96 -18.56 8.36 -3.06
CA ASN A 96 -18.26 9.69 -2.56
C ASN A 96 -18.94 10.00 -1.20
N ASP A 97 -19.93 9.19 -0.80
CA ASP A 97 -20.66 9.24 0.48
C ASP A 97 -20.20 8.15 1.44
N ASP A 98 -18.94 7.74 1.40
CA ASP A 98 -18.42 6.72 2.30
C ASP A 98 -18.67 7.13 3.77
N PRO A 99 -19.44 6.33 4.54
CA PRO A 99 -19.89 6.71 5.88
C PRO A 99 -18.75 6.84 6.90
N ALA A 100 -17.58 6.25 6.62
CA ALA A 100 -16.40 6.39 7.46
C ALA A 100 -15.38 7.41 6.90
N LEU A 101 -15.63 7.98 5.71
CA LEU A 101 -14.79 9.00 5.06
C LEU A 101 -15.62 10.24 4.68
N PRO A 102 -16.19 10.98 5.64
CA PRO A 102 -17.14 12.08 5.38
C PRO A 102 -16.54 13.22 4.54
N GLY A 103 -15.21 13.36 4.50
CA GLY A 103 -14.53 14.34 3.65
C GLY A 103 -14.48 13.99 2.17
N LEU A 104 -14.85 12.77 1.76
CA LEU A 104 -14.59 12.27 0.40
C LEU A 104 -15.40 13.03 -0.67
N ARG A 105 -16.68 13.30 -0.43
CA ARG A 105 -17.52 14.12 -1.32
C ARG A 105 -16.85 15.47 -1.62
N THR A 106 -16.46 16.19 -0.58
CA THR A 106 -15.76 17.48 -0.70
C THR A 106 -14.41 17.33 -1.38
N ALA A 107 -13.63 16.30 -1.05
CA ALA A 107 -12.32 16.05 -1.66
C ALA A 107 -12.39 15.76 -3.16
N THR A 108 -13.53 15.28 -3.66
CA THR A 108 -13.77 15.06 -5.09
C THR A 108 -14.35 16.28 -5.83
N ASP A 109 -14.69 17.35 -5.12
CA ASP A 109 -15.19 18.58 -5.72
C ASP A 109 -14.03 19.46 -6.21
N ALA A 110 -13.88 19.53 -7.53
CA ALA A 110 -12.81 20.26 -8.20
C ALA A 110 -12.80 21.78 -7.92
N VAL A 111 -13.96 22.39 -7.72
CA VAL A 111 -14.05 23.83 -7.45
C VAL A 111 -13.73 24.09 -5.99
N ALA A 112 -14.32 23.31 -5.07
CA ALA A 112 -14.05 23.45 -3.64
C ALA A 112 -12.58 23.19 -3.31
N MET A 113 -11.96 22.18 -3.91
CA MET A 113 -10.54 21.86 -3.67
C MET A 113 -9.59 22.88 -4.28
N GLY A 114 -9.92 23.47 -5.43
CA GLY A 114 -9.11 24.53 -6.02
C GLY A 114 -9.08 25.78 -5.14
N ALA A 115 -10.25 26.27 -4.71
CA ALA A 115 -10.36 27.40 -3.80
C ALA A 115 -9.67 27.12 -2.45
N TRP A 116 -9.94 25.95 -1.84
CA TRP A 116 -9.37 25.60 -0.54
C TRP A 116 -7.83 25.50 -0.57
N LEU A 117 -7.24 24.90 -1.61
CA LEU A 117 -5.79 24.77 -1.71
C LEU A 117 -5.08 26.10 -2.01
N HIS A 118 -5.72 26.99 -2.75
CA HIS A 118 -5.23 28.36 -2.94
C HIS A 118 -5.23 29.12 -1.60
N ASP A 119 -6.36 29.16 -0.89
CA ASP A 119 -6.45 29.84 0.40
C ASP A 119 -5.48 29.25 1.45
N LEU A 120 -5.26 27.93 1.40
CA LEU A 120 -4.46 27.21 2.37
C LEU A 120 -2.95 27.36 2.16
N ALA A 121 -2.50 27.33 0.90
CA ALA A 121 -1.09 27.16 0.56
C ALA A 121 -0.64 27.89 -0.71
N ASP A 122 -1.45 28.83 -1.22
CA ASP A 122 -1.19 29.63 -2.43
C ASP A 122 -0.94 28.75 -3.67
N LEU A 123 -1.64 27.61 -3.77
CA LEU A 123 -1.53 26.70 -4.92
C LEU A 123 -2.51 27.09 -6.03
N GLY A 124 -1.98 27.39 -7.22
CA GLY A 124 -2.78 27.89 -8.35
C GLY A 124 -3.50 29.22 -8.05
N ASP A 125 -4.58 29.49 -8.78
CA ASP A 125 -5.31 30.78 -8.78
C ASP A 125 -6.66 30.72 -8.03
N GLY A 126 -6.91 29.66 -7.26
CA GLY A 126 -8.20 29.41 -6.61
C GLY A 126 -9.32 28.94 -7.55
N GLY A 127 -9.02 28.77 -8.85
CA GLY A 127 -9.94 28.26 -9.85
C GLY A 127 -10.17 26.74 -9.76
N ARG A 128 -10.90 26.18 -10.73
CA ARG A 128 -11.24 24.76 -10.76
C ARG A 128 -9.99 23.88 -10.88
N ALA A 129 -9.73 23.04 -9.88
CA ALA A 129 -8.63 22.09 -9.89
C ALA A 129 -8.93 20.84 -10.75
N HIS A 130 -7.89 20.11 -11.12
CA HIS A 130 -8.02 18.76 -11.68
C HIS A 130 -7.83 17.72 -10.57
N VAL A 131 -8.92 17.06 -10.16
CA VAL A 131 -8.91 16.03 -9.10
C VAL A 131 -8.88 14.64 -9.72
N ASN A 132 -7.90 13.83 -9.34
CA ASN A 132 -7.79 12.42 -9.74
C ASN A 132 -7.74 11.53 -8.50
N VAL A 133 -8.65 10.55 -8.39
CA VAL A 133 -8.61 9.54 -7.32
C VAL A 133 -7.53 8.51 -7.67
N LEU A 134 -6.45 8.48 -6.89
CA LEU A 134 -5.34 7.54 -7.08
C LEU A 134 -5.61 6.19 -6.43
N GLY A 135 -6.37 6.19 -5.34
CA GLY A 135 -6.72 4.95 -4.65
C GLY A 135 -7.86 5.16 -3.67
N TYR A 136 -8.72 4.15 -3.57
CA TYR A 136 -9.83 4.13 -2.63
C TYR A 136 -9.90 2.75 -2.00
N ARG A 137 -9.95 2.72 -0.67
CA ARG A 137 -10.20 1.51 0.12
C ARG A 137 -11.40 1.82 1.01
N PRO A 138 -12.58 1.24 0.70
CA PRO A 138 -13.81 1.50 1.43
C PRO A 138 -13.61 1.54 2.94
N THR A 139 -14.17 2.54 3.58
CA THR A 139 -14.15 2.82 5.03
C THR A 139 -12.77 3.08 5.65
N ARG A 140 -11.70 3.03 4.84
CA ARG A 140 -10.32 3.07 5.34
C ARG A 140 -9.59 4.32 4.94
N ARG A 141 -9.54 4.61 3.64
CA ARG A 141 -8.87 5.79 3.09
C ARG A 141 -9.24 6.02 1.63
N ALA A 142 -9.18 7.27 1.20
CA ALA A 142 -9.03 7.65 -0.21
C ALA A 142 -7.76 8.49 -0.37
N VAL A 143 -7.08 8.35 -1.51
CA VAL A 143 -5.92 9.15 -1.89
C VAL A 143 -6.22 9.80 -3.22
N LEU A 144 -6.09 11.12 -3.30
CA LEU A 144 -6.36 11.91 -4.49
C LEU A 144 -5.14 12.75 -4.84
N ARG A 145 -4.86 12.92 -6.14
CA ARG A 145 -3.95 13.94 -6.66
C ARG A 145 -4.79 15.10 -7.13
N VAL A 146 -4.48 16.30 -6.64
CA VAL A 146 -5.13 17.54 -7.03
C VAL A 146 -4.10 18.42 -7.69
N ARG A 147 -4.39 18.84 -8.92
CA ARG A 147 -3.54 19.77 -9.68
C ARG A 147 -4.24 21.12 -9.81
N CYS A 148 -3.57 22.18 -9.37
CA CYS A 148 -4.02 23.57 -9.44
C CYS A 148 -3.03 24.34 -10.33
N GLY A 149 -3.33 24.47 -11.63
CA GLY A 149 -2.33 24.95 -12.60
C GLY A 149 -1.17 23.96 -12.74
N ASP A 150 0.04 24.41 -12.43
CA ASP A 150 1.25 23.59 -12.39
C ASP A 150 1.54 23.01 -10.99
N ASP A 151 0.86 23.51 -9.96
CA ASP A 151 1.01 23.03 -8.59
C ASP A 151 0.28 21.72 -8.36
N VAL A 152 0.86 20.88 -7.49
CA VAL A 152 0.31 19.57 -7.13
C VAL A 152 0.26 19.39 -5.62
N ALA A 153 -0.91 19.00 -5.13
CA ALA A 153 -1.12 18.51 -3.78
C ALA A 153 -1.71 17.10 -3.79
N TYR A 154 -1.48 16.37 -2.71
CA TYR A 154 -2.05 15.05 -2.49
C TYR A 154 -3.00 15.12 -1.30
N LEU A 155 -4.24 14.66 -1.50
CA LEU A 155 -5.23 14.58 -0.43
C LEU A 155 -5.33 13.14 0.06
N LYS A 156 -5.15 12.94 1.36
CA LYS A 156 -5.53 11.69 2.05
C LYS A 156 -6.82 11.95 2.82
N VAL A 157 -7.91 11.30 2.42
CA VAL A 157 -9.19 11.31 3.15
C VAL A 157 -9.23 10.09 4.06
N LEU A 158 -9.38 10.31 5.36
CA LEU A 158 -9.21 9.30 6.40
C LEU A 158 -10.30 9.46 7.48
N PRO A 159 -10.63 8.39 8.23
CA PRO A 159 -11.35 8.56 9.49
C PRO A 159 -10.55 9.49 10.42
N ALA A 160 -11.23 10.37 11.16
CA ALA A 160 -10.61 11.46 11.92
C ALA A 160 -9.42 11.02 12.80
N HIS A 161 -9.56 9.91 13.54
CA HIS A 161 -8.47 9.38 14.38
C HIS A 161 -7.22 8.98 13.58
N ARG A 162 -7.38 8.53 12.32
CA ARG A 162 -6.25 8.21 11.44
C ARG A 162 -5.64 9.47 10.83
N ALA A 163 -6.47 10.46 10.48
CA ALA A 163 -5.99 11.76 10.01
C ALA A 163 -5.06 12.40 11.06
N HIS A 164 -5.47 12.45 12.33
CA HIS A 164 -4.64 13.00 13.41
C HIS A 164 -3.32 12.23 13.57
N ARG A 165 -3.36 10.89 13.51
CA ARG A 165 -2.16 10.04 13.59
C ARG A 165 -1.22 10.22 12.40
N LEU A 166 -1.73 10.52 11.22
CA LEU A 166 -0.91 10.80 10.04
C LEU A 166 -0.26 12.18 10.18
N VAL A 167 -1.04 13.20 10.54
CA VAL A 167 -0.55 14.57 10.75
C VAL A 167 0.57 14.60 11.77
N ALA A 168 0.39 13.95 12.93
CA ALA A 168 1.41 13.89 13.97
C ALA A 168 2.75 13.29 13.49
N ARG A 169 2.71 12.32 12.57
CA ARG A 169 3.93 11.73 11.97
C ARG A 169 4.63 12.70 11.03
N HIS A 170 3.88 13.37 10.16
CA HIS A 170 4.46 14.37 9.25
C HIS A 170 5.02 15.58 10.01
N GLU A 171 4.32 16.06 11.05
CA GLU A 171 4.80 17.13 11.91
C GLU A 171 6.05 16.72 12.69
N MET A 172 6.13 15.46 13.14
CA MET A 172 7.34 14.90 13.76
C MET A 172 8.53 14.95 12.82
N LEU A 173 8.37 14.48 11.57
CA LEU A 173 9.45 14.54 10.58
C LEU A 173 9.83 15.99 10.22
N THR A 174 8.84 16.87 10.10
CA THR A 174 9.07 18.30 9.81
C THR A 174 9.90 18.96 10.92
N ARG A 175 9.59 18.71 12.20
CA ARG A 175 10.36 19.22 13.33
C ARG A 175 11.79 18.69 13.37
N ALA A 176 11.99 17.45 12.92
CA ALA A 176 13.32 16.83 12.81
C ALA A 176 14.07 17.24 11.52
N ALA A 177 13.50 18.13 10.71
CA ALA A 177 14.04 18.54 9.40
C ALA A 177 14.29 17.36 8.45
N VAL A 178 13.53 16.27 8.58
CA VAL A 178 13.56 15.15 7.64
C VAL A 178 12.78 15.53 6.39
N GLU A 179 13.41 15.40 5.24
CA GLU A 179 12.75 15.65 3.96
C GLU A 179 11.66 14.60 3.68
N ALA A 180 10.40 15.04 3.74
CA ALA A 180 9.20 14.28 3.45
C ALA A 180 8.06 15.25 3.04
N PRO A 181 6.92 14.78 2.49
CA PRO A 181 5.77 15.64 2.23
C PRO A 181 5.34 16.42 3.47
N ARG A 182 5.08 17.72 3.33
CA ARG A 182 4.60 18.56 4.42
C ARG A 182 3.08 18.52 4.49
N VAL A 183 2.52 18.61 5.70
CA VAL A 183 1.09 18.88 5.88
C VAL A 183 0.85 20.33 5.51
N LEU A 184 0.07 20.55 4.46
CA LEU A 184 -0.40 21.87 4.05
C LEU A 184 -1.57 22.31 4.92
N GLY A 185 -2.44 21.37 5.28
CA GLY A 185 -3.57 21.62 6.15
C GLY A 185 -4.52 20.44 6.26
N THR A 186 -5.56 20.62 7.07
CA THR A 186 -6.54 19.57 7.37
C THR A 186 -7.96 20.13 7.45
N THR A 187 -8.95 19.25 7.32
CA THR A 187 -10.36 19.57 7.59
C THR A 187 -10.90 18.73 8.75
N LYS A 188 -11.96 19.22 9.40
CA LYS A 188 -12.70 18.45 10.42
C LYS A 188 -13.30 17.15 9.87
N SER A 189 -13.54 17.09 8.56
CA SER A 189 -14.07 15.90 7.86
C SER A 189 -13.00 14.86 7.50
N GLY A 190 -11.75 15.05 7.95
CA GLY A 190 -10.68 14.06 7.82
C GLY A 190 -9.90 14.12 6.50
N ILE A 191 -9.95 15.24 5.78
CA ILE A 191 -9.06 15.50 4.65
C ILE A 191 -7.73 16.01 5.20
N VAL A 192 -6.63 15.40 4.77
CA VAL A 192 -5.26 15.87 5.02
C VAL A 192 -4.64 16.22 3.67
N ALA A 193 -4.29 17.49 3.47
CA ALA A 193 -3.57 17.96 2.29
C ALA A 193 -2.06 17.87 2.54
N LEU A 194 -1.36 17.19 1.65
CA LEU A 194 0.09 17.01 1.68
C LEU A 194 0.73 17.67 0.46
N SER A 195 1.90 18.27 0.64
CA SER A 195 2.71 18.76 -0.49
C SER A 195 3.13 17.60 -1.40
N ALA A 196 3.39 17.88 -2.67
CA ALA A 196 4.14 16.93 -3.48
C ALA A 196 5.54 16.69 -2.90
N MET A 197 6.07 15.49 -3.08
CA MET A 197 7.47 15.19 -2.78
C MET A 197 8.34 15.70 -3.93
N SER A 198 9.46 16.35 -3.63
CA SER A 198 10.42 16.78 -4.63
C SER A 198 11.22 15.60 -5.19
N GLY A 199 11.67 15.72 -6.44
CA GLY A 199 12.42 14.67 -7.12
C GLY A 199 11.52 13.71 -7.91
N VAL A 200 12.08 12.57 -8.29
CA VAL A 200 11.44 11.55 -9.13
C VAL A 200 11.34 10.25 -8.32
N PRO A 201 10.26 9.46 -8.42
CA PRO A 201 10.20 8.15 -7.78
C PRO A 201 11.38 7.26 -8.18
N LEU A 202 11.99 6.57 -7.22
CA LEU A 202 13.12 5.68 -7.44
C LEU A 202 12.77 4.57 -8.45
N ALA A 203 11.53 4.08 -8.46
CA ALA A 203 11.02 3.17 -9.48
C ALA A 203 11.27 3.67 -10.92
N THR A 204 10.98 4.96 -11.18
CA THR A 204 11.18 5.58 -12.48
C THR A 204 12.66 5.74 -12.80
N VAL A 205 13.49 6.08 -11.81
CA VAL A 205 14.94 6.19 -11.98
C VAL A 205 15.57 4.83 -12.27
N ILE A 206 15.14 3.77 -11.59
CA ILE A 206 15.60 2.40 -11.85
C ILE A 206 15.21 1.95 -13.25
N ALA A 207 13.99 2.26 -13.72
CA ALA A 207 13.58 1.97 -15.09
C ALA A 207 14.43 2.73 -16.14
N ASP A 208 14.95 3.92 -15.79
CA ASP A 208 15.77 4.76 -16.66
C ASP A 208 17.28 4.43 -16.59
N ALA A 209 17.70 3.61 -15.61
CA ALA A 209 19.10 3.38 -15.27
C ALA A 209 19.99 2.95 -16.45
N PRO A 210 19.55 2.14 -17.43
CA PRO A 210 20.38 1.81 -18.59
C PRO A 210 20.79 3.04 -19.42
N ARG A 211 20.02 4.13 -19.35
CA ARG A 211 20.30 5.40 -20.03
C ARG A 211 20.97 6.43 -19.12
N ARG A 212 20.72 6.37 -17.81
CA ARG A 212 21.22 7.32 -16.79
C ARG A 212 21.60 6.60 -15.50
N PRO A 213 22.65 5.77 -15.50
CA PRO A 213 23.01 4.98 -14.33
C PRO A 213 23.39 5.86 -13.12
N GLU A 214 23.95 7.05 -13.36
CA GLU A 214 24.33 8.03 -12.34
C GLU A 214 23.14 8.63 -11.57
N ALA A 215 21.91 8.49 -12.09
CA ALA A 215 20.71 8.97 -11.42
C ALA A 215 20.26 8.02 -10.30
N VAL A 216 20.62 6.73 -10.39
CA VAL A 216 20.33 5.74 -9.35
C VAL A 216 21.20 6.05 -8.13
N PRO A 217 20.62 6.26 -6.95
CA PRO A 217 21.41 6.51 -5.75
C PRO A 217 22.23 5.28 -5.37
N ALA A 218 23.42 5.50 -4.83
CA ALA A 218 24.18 4.44 -4.17
C ALA A 218 23.36 3.86 -2.99
N PRO A 219 23.45 2.54 -2.69
CA PRO A 219 22.69 1.91 -1.62
C PRO A 219 22.93 2.56 -0.24
N GLU A 220 24.10 3.15 -0.01
CA GLU A 220 24.39 3.87 1.24
C GLU A 220 23.54 5.12 1.41
N GLN A 221 23.12 5.79 0.32
CA GLN A 221 22.22 6.95 0.40
C GLN A 221 20.80 6.54 0.85
N VAL A 222 20.40 5.31 0.51
CA VAL A 222 19.11 4.73 0.94
C VAL A 222 19.12 4.47 2.44
N ILE A 223 20.20 3.90 2.96
CA ILE A 223 20.40 3.72 4.40
C ILE A 223 20.50 5.07 5.13
N ALA A 224 21.28 6.00 4.57
CA ALA A 224 21.50 7.32 5.19
C ALA A 224 20.18 8.08 5.39
N TRP A 225 19.24 8.01 4.44
CA TRP A 225 17.93 8.61 4.62
C TRP A 225 17.15 7.97 5.78
N LEU A 226 17.14 6.64 5.88
CA LEU A 226 16.50 5.95 7.01
C LEU A 226 17.16 6.31 8.36
N GLU A 227 18.45 6.62 8.39
CA GLU A 227 19.17 7.10 9.59
C GLU A 227 18.78 8.54 9.99
N THR A 228 18.14 9.30 9.10
CA THR A 228 17.61 10.64 9.45
C THR A 228 16.30 10.58 10.23
N LEU A 229 15.61 9.43 10.25
CA LEU A 229 14.35 9.29 10.98
C LEU A 229 14.55 9.58 12.48
N PRO A 230 13.72 10.45 13.10
CA PRO A 230 13.94 10.89 14.46
C PRO A 230 13.72 9.75 15.46
N PRO A 231 14.49 9.67 16.56
CA PRO A 231 14.39 8.60 17.54
C PRO A 231 12.99 8.49 18.15
N GLU A 232 12.23 9.59 18.29
CA GLU A 232 10.86 9.63 18.81
C GLU A 232 9.86 8.79 17.99
N VAL A 233 10.23 8.37 16.77
CA VAL A 233 9.45 7.41 15.98
C VAL A 233 9.27 6.09 16.72
N VAL A 234 10.22 5.69 17.59
CA VAL A 234 10.09 4.43 18.35
C VAL A 234 8.95 4.44 19.37
N ASP A 235 8.51 5.64 19.79
CA ASP A 235 7.40 5.81 20.73
C ASP A 235 6.03 5.72 20.04
N LEU A 236 6.01 5.66 18.70
CA LEU A 236 4.76 5.48 17.95
C LEU A 236 4.23 4.05 18.11
N PRO A 237 2.92 3.83 17.91
CA PRO A 237 2.37 2.48 18.01
C PRO A 237 3.00 1.53 16.98
N ARG A 238 3.60 0.44 17.46
CA ARG A 238 4.17 -0.63 16.62
C ARG A 238 3.11 -1.16 15.65
N ARG A 239 3.55 -1.40 14.41
CA ARG A 239 2.78 -2.13 13.41
C ARG A 239 3.51 -3.45 13.13
N PRO A 240 2.79 -4.58 13.04
CA PRO A 240 3.40 -5.83 12.63
C PRO A 240 4.08 -5.68 11.26
N SER A 241 5.34 -6.13 11.15
CA SER A 241 6.07 -6.20 9.88
C SER A 241 5.55 -7.33 8.99
N TRP A 242 6.17 -7.52 7.82
CA TRP A 242 5.83 -8.61 6.90
C TRP A 242 6.08 -9.98 7.52
N VAL A 243 7.20 -10.14 8.25
CA VAL A 243 7.51 -11.40 8.94
C VAL A 243 6.63 -11.63 10.16
N ASP A 244 6.24 -10.57 10.88
CA ASP A 244 5.30 -10.68 12.01
C ASP A 244 3.91 -11.21 11.56
N ARG A 245 3.60 -11.16 10.27
CA ARG A 245 2.36 -11.67 9.67
C ARG A 245 2.59 -12.69 8.54
N ILE A 246 3.71 -13.41 8.58
CA ILE A 246 4.03 -14.37 7.53
C ILE A 246 2.94 -15.45 7.39
N ASP A 247 2.32 -15.86 8.51
CA ASP A 247 1.20 -16.80 8.57
C ASP A 247 0.00 -16.37 7.71
N PHE A 248 -0.37 -15.10 7.86
CA PHE A 248 -1.44 -14.48 7.11
C PHE A 248 -1.07 -14.38 5.62
N HIS A 249 0.15 -13.95 5.33
CA HIS A 249 0.63 -13.77 3.96
C HIS A 249 0.79 -15.11 3.21
N ALA A 250 1.30 -16.14 3.87
CA ALA A 250 1.41 -17.50 3.36
C ALA A 250 0.02 -18.11 3.13
N THR A 251 -0.93 -17.90 4.05
CA THR A 251 -2.32 -18.34 3.87
C THR A 251 -2.96 -17.71 2.63
N ALA A 252 -2.78 -16.39 2.44
CA ALA A 252 -3.25 -15.71 1.25
C ALA A 252 -2.55 -16.20 -0.03
N ALA A 253 -1.25 -16.47 0.02
CA ALA A 253 -0.48 -17.01 -1.10
C ALA A 253 -0.96 -18.43 -1.49
N ARG A 254 -1.18 -19.33 -0.52
CA ARG A 254 -1.72 -20.68 -0.76
C ARG A 254 -3.11 -20.63 -1.41
N ALA A 255 -3.96 -19.71 -0.97
CA ALA A 255 -5.28 -19.52 -1.59
C ALA A 255 -5.16 -19.03 -3.05
N ALA A 256 -4.14 -18.23 -3.37
CA ALA A 256 -3.91 -17.70 -4.72
C ALA A 256 -3.17 -18.67 -5.65
N LEU A 257 -2.39 -19.62 -5.10
CA LEU A 257 -1.67 -20.69 -5.81
C LEU A 257 -1.91 -22.07 -5.15
N PRO A 258 -3.11 -22.66 -5.26
CA PRO A 258 -3.42 -23.92 -4.58
C PRO A 258 -2.52 -25.10 -4.98
N SER A 259 -2.08 -25.16 -6.23
CA SER A 259 -1.16 -26.19 -6.74
C SER A 259 0.24 -26.11 -6.13
N SER A 260 0.61 -24.96 -5.56
CA SER A 260 1.90 -24.73 -4.90
C SER A 260 1.76 -24.58 -3.39
N ALA A 261 0.64 -25.00 -2.80
CA ALA A 261 0.36 -24.78 -1.39
C ALA A 261 1.40 -25.43 -0.46
N GLU A 262 1.85 -26.64 -0.78
CA GLU A 262 2.92 -27.34 -0.04
C GLU A 262 4.25 -26.57 -0.11
N ALA A 263 4.64 -26.12 -1.30
CA ALA A 263 5.87 -25.34 -1.49
C ALA A 263 5.83 -24.01 -0.70
N ILE A 264 4.66 -23.36 -0.60
CA ILE A 264 4.47 -22.15 0.20
C ILE A 264 4.56 -22.46 1.71
N SER A 265 4.06 -23.61 2.17
CA SER A 265 4.23 -24.04 3.56
C SER A 265 5.70 -24.32 3.87
N THR A 266 6.43 -25.04 3.02
CA THR A 266 7.89 -25.23 3.18
C THR A 266 8.64 -23.90 3.21
N LEU A 267 8.22 -22.94 2.39
CA LEU A 267 8.80 -21.60 2.36
C LEU A 267 8.51 -20.82 3.65
N GLU A 268 7.28 -20.88 4.16
CA GLU A 268 6.89 -20.28 5.45
C GLU A 268 7.72 -20.85 6.61
N ASP A 269 7.80 -22.19 6.70
CA ASP A 269 8.56 -22.88 7.73
C ASP A 269 10.06 -22.52 7.65
N GLY A 270 10.65 -22.59 6.45
CA GLY A 270 12.06 -22.27 6.25
C GLY A 270 12.40 -20.81 6.54
N ILE A 271 11.52 -19.86 6.23
CA ILE A 271 11.67 -18.46 6.66
C ILE A 271 11.68 -18.39 8.20
N GLY A 272 10.75 -19.08 8.86
CA GLY A 272 10.68 -19.15 10.32
C GLY A 272 11.96 -19.69 10.95
N ASP A 273 12.48 -20.80 10.41
CA ASP A 273 13.70 -21.45 10.89
C ASP A 273 14.93 -20.53 10.78
N VAL A 274 15.13 -19.88 9.63
CA VAL A 274 16.24 -18.93 9.44
C VAL A 274 16.11 -17.76 10.42
N LEU A 275 14.92 -17.18 10.56
CA LEU A 275 14.71 -16.04 11.46
C LEU A 275 14.87 -16.40 12.93
N ALA A 276 14.58 -17.65 13.32
CA ALA A 276 14.82 -18.13 14.68
C ALA A 276 16.33 -18.30 14.97
N ALA A 277 17.12 -18.64 13.95
CA ALA A 277 18.58 -18.79 14.06
C ALA A 277 19.35 -17.48 13.86
N SER A 278 18.73 -16.48 13.24
CA SER A 278 19.37 -15.20 12.90
C SER A 278 19.12 -14.13 13.98
N PRO A 279 20.16 -13.41 14.43
CA PRO A 279 19.95 -12.30 15.36
C PRO A 279 19.13 -11.18 14.69
N SER A 280 18.11 -10.68 15.39
CA SER A 280 17.43 -9.45 14.97
C SER A 280 18.14 -8.23 15.55
N GLY A 281 18.28 -7.18 14.75
CA GLY A 281 18.78 -5.88 15.20
C GLY A 281 17.90 -5.22 16.27
N PRO A 282 18.37 -4.10 16.86
CA PRO A 282 17.61 -3.34 17.83
C PRO A 282 16.33 -2.77 17.22
N VAL A 283 15.35 -2.46 18.08
CA VAL A 283 14.19 -1.68 17.67
C VAL A 283 14.63 -0.24 17.39
N VAL A 284 14.41 0.21 16.16
CA VAL A 284 14.80 1.53 15.65
C VAL A 284 13.61 2.22 14.96
N PRO A 285 13.70 3.52 14.68
CA PRO A 285 12.81 4.18 13.73
C PRO A 285 12.81 3.47 12.37
N THR A 286 11.62 3.11 11.89
CA THR A 286 11.43 2.55 10.54
C THR A 286 10.33 3.28 9.79
N HIS A 287 10.45 3.28 8.47
CA HIS A 287 9.41 3.74 7.57
C HIS A 287 8.23 2.75 7.55
N GLY A 288 8.53 1.44 7.55
CA GLY A 288 7.57 0.35 7.65
C GLY A 288 6.85 -0.01 6.34
N ASP A 289 7.26 0.58 5.22
CA ASP A 289 6.80 0.27 3.85
C ASP A 289 7.77 0.86 2.80
N PHE A 290 9.06 0.61 2.99
CA PHE A 290 10.14 1.31 2.30
C PHE A 290 10.58 0.61 1.02
N TYR A 291 9.84 0.83 -0.07
CA TYR A 291 10.14 0.30 -1.40
C TYR A 291 10.29 1.40 -2.46
N GLU A 292 10.74 1.04 -3.66
CA GLU A 292 11.19 1.94 -4.70
C GLU A 292 10.13 2.94 -5.22
N ALA A 293 8.84 2.64 -5.10
CA ALA A 293 7.81 3.61 -5.50
C ALA A 293 7.53 4.66 -4.41
N ASN A 294 7.91 4.38 -3.16
CA ASN A 294 7.75 5.31 -2.04
C ASN A 294 8.95 6.22 -1.86
N VAL A 295 10.12 5.88 -2.42
CA VAL A 295 11.35 6.66 -2.31
C VAL A 295 11.48 7.63 -3.48
N PHE A 296 11.84 8.88 -3.19
CA PHE A 296 12.05 9.93 -4.18
C PHE A 296 13.51 10.34 -4.20
N VAL A 297 14.04 10.52 -5.42
CA VAL A 297 15.45 10.81 -5.66
C VAL A 297 15.62 12.02 -6.57
N ALA A 298 16.73 12.73 -6.38
CA ALA A 298 17.19 13.77 -7.28
C ALA A 298 18.73 13.82 -7.21
N ASP A 299 19.37 14.03 -8.35
CA ASP A 299 20.82 14.17 -8.46
C ASP A 299 21.61 13.01 -7.79
N GLY A 300 21.13 11.77 -8.00
CA GLY A 300 21.76 10.56 -7.43
C GLY A 300 21.63 10.44 -5.91
N ARG A 301 20.73 11.19 -5.27
CA ARG A 301 20.51 11.17 -3.82
C ARG A 301 19.05 10.94 -3.49
N VAL A 302 18.81 10.26 -2.36
CA VAL A 302 17.47 10.17 -1.78
C VAL A 302 17.08 11.54 -1.23
N ARG A 303 15.98 12.08 -1.74
CA ARG A 303 15.37 13.32 -1.25
C ARG A 303 14.34 13.05 -0.18
N GLY A 304 13.64 11.93 -0.21
CA GLY A 304 12.62 11.66 0.79
C GLY A 304 11.81 10.43 0.49
N ALA A 305 10.84 10.16 1.35
CA ALA A 305 9.87 9.11 1.12
C ALA A 305 8.44 9.58 1.39
N ILE A 306 7.51 8.93 0.70
CA ILE A 306 6.07 9.08 0.87
C ILE A 306 5.47 7.85 1.57
N ASP A 307 4.18 7.94 1.89
CA ASP A 307 3.42 6.89 2.59
C ASP A 307 3.88 6.58 4.03
N LEU A 308 4.07 7.64 4.80
CA LEU A 308 4.39 7.61 6.24
C LEU A 308 3.27 7.06 7.14
N ASP A 309 2.22 6.43 6.59
CA ASP A 309 1.16 5.82 7.38
C ASP A 309 1.72 4.72 8.31
N SER A 310 2.77 4.04 7.87
CA SER A 310 3.40 2.91 8.58
C SER A 310 4.54 3.28 9.52
N LEU A 311 5.02 4.53 9.49
CA LEU A 311 6.13 5.02 10.31
C LEU A 311 5.94 4.66 11.79
N GLY A 312 6.96 4.03 12.38
CA GLY A 312 6.93 3.56 13.76
C GLY A 312 8.16 2.74 14.17
N PRO A 313 8.13 2.09 15.34
CA PRO A 313 9.21 1.20 15.78
C PRO A 313 9.24 -0.09 14.96
N GLY A 314 10.43 -0.53 14.56
CA GLY A 314 10.66 -1.79 13.88
C GLY A 314 12.14 -2.18 13.82
N ALA A 315 12.46 -3.14 12.97
CA ALA A 315 13.83 -3.56 12.71
C ALA A 315 14.34 -2.90 11.42
N ARG A 316 15.61 -2.45 11.38
CA ARG A 316 16.17 -1.81 10.17
C ARG A 316 16.13 -2.76 8.97
N GLU A 317 16.35 -4.04 9.25
CA GLU A 317 16.28 -5.16 8.33
C GLU A 317 14.95 -5.23 7.59
N ASP A 318 13.84 -4.82 8.22
CA ASP A 318 12.51 -4.87 7.58
C ASP A 318 12.38 -3.86 6.45
N ASP A 319 12.88 -2.63 6.62
CA ASP A 319 12.86 -1.62 5.56
C ASP A 319 13.79 -2.01 4.41
N LEU A 320 14.99 -2.52 4.72
CA LEU A 320 15.95 -2.97 3.70
C LEU A 320 15.44 -4.21 2.94
N ALA A 321 14.84 -5.17 3.64
CA ALA A 321 14.20 -6.32 3.04
C ALA A 321 12.98 -5.94 2.19
N THR A 322 12.21 -4.93 2.61
CA THR A 322 11.08 -4.42 1.83
C THR A 322 11.56 -3.87 0.49
N MET A 323 12.63 -3.07 0.48
CA MET A 323 13.27 -2.59 -0.74
C MET A 323 13.72 -3.76 -1.63
N LEU A 324 14.54 -4.68 -1.11
CA LEU A 324 15.08 -5.80 -1.88
C LEU A 324 13.99 -6.73 -2.44
N GLY A 325 12.97 -7.03 -1.62
CA GLY A 325 11.84 -7.86 -2.02
C GLY A 325 11.09 -7.24 -3.21
N HIS A 326 10.81 -5.95 -3.16
CA HIS A 326 10.14 -5.25 -4.25
C HIS A 326 11.00 -5.11 -5.50
N LEU A 327 12.28 -4.74 -5.37
CA LEU A 327 13.23 -4.71 -6.51
C LEU A 327 13.26 -6.05 -7.24
N SER A 328 13.33 -7.14 -6.46
CA SER A 328 13.49 -8.48 -7.01
C SER A 328 12.29 -8.98 -7.85
N VAL A 329 11.10 -8.37 -7.71
CA VAL A 329 9.92 -8.73 -8.50
C VAL A 329 9.71 -7.84 -9.72
N LEU A 330 10.43 -6.72 -9.85
CA LEU A 330 10.32 -5.79 -10.98
C LEU A 330 10.59 -6.44 -12.35
N PRO A 331 11.59 -7.34 -12.52
CA PRO A 331 11.82 -8.01 -13.79
C PRO A 331 10.59 -8.78 -14.28
N SER A 332 9.83 -9.41 -13.38
CA SER A 332 8.61 -10.13 -13.73
C SER A 332 7.44 -9.21 -14.12
N LEU A 333 7.48 -7.95 -13.68
CA LEU A 333 6.45 -6.96 -13.96
C LEU A 333 6.63 -6.34 -15.35
N ALA A 334 7.85 -5.96 -15.70
CA ALA A 334 8.18 -5.38 -17.00
C ALA A 334 9.63 -5.76 -17.40
N PRO A 335 9.83 -6.96 -17.97
CA PRO A 335 11.17 -7.49 -18.26
C PRO A 335 12.04 -6.57 -19.13
N ALA A 336 11.43 -5.88 -20.09
CA ALA A 336 12.14 -4.95 -20.98
C ALA A 336 12.62 -3.67 -20.27
N LEU A 337 11.92 -3.22 -19.22
CA LEU A 337 12.30 -2.04 -18.44
C LEU A 337 13.29 -2.39 -17.32
N TYR A 338 13.19 -3.58 -16.75
CA TYR A 338 13.86 -3.96 -15.52
C TYR A 338 14.82 -5.15 -15.67
N GLY A 339 15.27 -5.44 -16.89
CA GLY A 339 16.18 -6.55 -17.17
C GLY A 339 17.52 -6.49 -16.41
N HIS A 340 17.97 -5.29 -16.06
CA HIS A 340 19.21 -5.01 -15.30
C HIS A 340 19.02 -4.97 -13.77
N VAL A 341 17.78 -5.13 -13.29
CA VAL A 341 17.49 -5.05 -11.84
C VAL A 341 18.07 -6.22 -11.04
N PRO A 342 18.26 -7.45 -11.57
CA PRO A 342 18.95 -8.50 -10.83
C PRO A 342 20.37 -8.10 -10.38
N GLU A 343 21.16 -7.49 -11.26
CA GLU A 343 22.51 -7.02 -10.90
C GLU A 343 22.46 -5.92 -9.84
N LEU A 344 21.54 -4.96 -9.98
CA LEU A 344 21.32 -3.89 -9.01
C LEU A 344 20.90 -4.44 -7.64
N THR A 345 19.99 -5.43 -7.63
CA THR A 345 19.49 -6.06 -6.40
C THR A 345 20.62 -6.80 -5.68
N GLU A 346 21.52 -7.43 -6.44
CA GLU A 346 22.70 -8.11 -5.90
C GLU A 346 23.68 -7.12 -5.26
N GLU A 347 23.97 -6.01 -5.93
CA GLU A 347 24.82 -4.93 -5.40
C GLU A 347 24.24 -4.36 -4.09
N TRP A 348 22.93 -4.07 -4.09
CA TRP A 348 22.25 -3.50 -2.92
C TRP A 348 22.18 -4.49 -1.78
N PHE A 349 21.97 -5.79 -2.06
CA PHE A 349 22.00 -6.82 -1.02
C PHE A 349 23.37 -6.82 -0.33
N HIS A 350 24.47 -6.85 -1.08
CA HIS A 350 25.81 -6.88 -0.48
C HIS A 350 26.09 -5.65 0.40
N SER A 351 25.69 -4.45 -0.04
CA SER A 351 25.83 -3.22 0.76
C SER A 351 24.99 -3.32 2.05
N PHE A 352 23.73 -3.76 1.95
CA PHE A 352 22.82 -3.88 3.09
C PHE A 352 23.27 -4.97 4.08
N ALA A 353 23.72 -6.12 3.58
CA ALA A 353 24.28 -7.22 4.35
C ALA A 353 25.55 -6.82 5.14
N GLY A 354 26.25 -5.76 4.74
CA GLY A 354 27.34 -5.19 5.54
C GLY A 354 26.88 -4.45 6.81
N ARG A 355 25.57 -4.21 6.98
CA ARG A 355 25.00 -3.44 8.10
C ARG A 355 24.09 -4.24 9.02
N VAL A 356 23.56 -5.36 8.53
CA VAL A 356 22.61 -6.22 9.24
C VAL A 356 22.92 -7.69 8.99
N ASP A 357 22.27 -8.59 9.73
CA ASP A 357 22.43 -10.03 9.51
C ASP A 357 22.02 -10.45 8.07
N PRO A 358 22.94 -10.99 7.24
CA PRO A 358 22.66 -11.27 5.84
C PRO A 358 21.60 -12.37 5.63
N ALA A 359 21.61 -13.41 6.48
CA ALA A 359 20.64 -14.51 6.42
C ALA A 359 19.24 -14.02 6.79
N GLY A 360 19.12 -13.28 7.89
CA GLY A 360 17.90 -12.64 8.33
C GLY A 360 17.36 -11.63 7.31
N LEU A 361 18.22 -10.84 6.66
CA LEU A 361 17.84 -9.93 5.59
C LEU A 361 17.23 -10.67 4.39
N ALA A 362 17.87 -11.73 3.93
CA ALA A 362 17.37 -12.54 2.83
C ALA A 362 16.05 -13.25 3.18
N ALA A 363 15.90 -13.79 4.39
CA ALA A 363 14.66 -14.41 4.85
C ALA A 363 13.50 -13.39 4.96
N ARG A 364 13.78 -12.17 5.44
CA ARG A 364 12.79 -11.07 5.45
C ARG A 364 12.40 -10.66 4.03
N ALA A 365 13.35 -10.62 3.08
CA ALA A 365 13.05 -10.33 1.68
C ALA A 365 12.16 -11.43 1.06
N ALA A 366 12.40 -12.70 1.40
CA ALA A 366 11.51 -13.80 1.01
C ALA A 366 10.08 -13.59 1.54
N ALA A 367 9.93 -13.21 2.82
CA ALA A 367 8.63 -12.93 3.44
C ALA A 367 7.91 -11.75 2.77
N VAL A 368 8.63 -10.69 2.41
CA VAL A 368 8.09 -9.58 1.61
C VAL A 368 7.55 -10.10 0.29
N VAL A 369 8.31 -10.91 -0.46
CA VAL A 369 7.86 -11.44 -1.75
C VAL A 369 6.64 -12.37 -1.60
N VAL A 370 6.57 -13.19 -0.53
CA VAL A 370 5.37 -14.00 -0.21
C VAL A 370 4.14 -13.10 -0.06
N SER A 371 4.26 -11.97 0.64
CA SER A 371 3.16 -11.02 0.83
C SER A 371 2.63 -10.44 -0.49
N LEU A 372 3.46 -10.41 -1.54
CA LEU A 372 3.11 -9.91 -2.86
C LEU A 372 2.41 -10.96 -3.73
N ILE A 373 2.46 -12.26 -3.41
CA ILE A 373 1.89 -13.31 -4.28
C ILE A 373 0.39 -13.09 -4.49
N ALA A 374 -0.40 -13.02 -3.42
CA ALA A 374 -1.87 -13.06 -3.51
C ALA A 374 -2.49 -11.94 -4.38
N GLY A 375 -1.85 -10.77 -4.42
CA GLY A 375 -2.32 -9.61 -5.19
C GLY A 375 -1.87 -9.58 -6.66
N ALA A 376 -1.09 -10.55 -7.13
CA ALA A 376 -0.52 -10.55 -8.48
C ALA A 376 -1.45 -11.18 -9.52
N SER A 377 -1.21 -10.91 -10.81
CA SER A 377 -1.83 -11.69 -11.90
C SER A 377 -1.33 -13.15 -11.88
N PRO A 378 -2.05 -14.12 -12.48
CA PRO A 378 -1.65 -15.54 -12.42
C PRO A 378 -0.18 -15.80 -12.76
N GLY A 379 0.33 -15.29 -13.90
CA GLY A 379 1.74 -15.46 -14.27
C GLY A 379 2.72 -14.76 -13.32
N GLN A 380 2.33 -13.64 -12.73
CA GLN A 380 3.15 -12.94 -11.74
C GLN A 380 3.18 -13.67 -10.39
N ARG A 381 2.13 -14.41 -10.02
CA ARG A 381 2.08 -15.19 -8.77
C ARG A 381 3.18 -16.24 -8.76
N GLU A 382 3.29 -17.01 -9.85
CA GLU A 382 4.31 -18.05 -10.00
C GLU A 382 5.72 -17.45 -10.00
N ALA A 383 5.94 -16.36 -10.74
CA ALA A 383 7.23 -15.66 -10.75
C ALA A 383 7.63 -15.16 -9.35
N ARG A 384 6.68 -14.62 -8.57
CA ARG A 384 6.91 -14.19 -7.18
C ARG A 384 7.22 -15.37 -6.27
N LEU A 385 6.56 -16.51 -6.43
CA LEU A 385 6.90 -17.72 -5.66
C LEU A 385 8.33 -18.19 -5.95
N VAL A 386 8.73 -18.23 -7.23
CA VAL A 386 10.11 -18.56 -7.62
C VAL A 386 11.11 -17.61 -6.96
N GLN A 387 10.80 -16.32 -6.95
CA GLN A 387 11.66 -15.30 -6.35
C GLN A 387 11.74 -15.40 -4.82
N ALA A 388 10.63 -15.71 -4.14
CA ALA A 388 10.64 -15.94 -2.70
C ALA A 388 11.49 -17.19 -2.34
N CYS A 389 11.37 -18.26 -3.12
CA CYS A 389 12.23 -19.44 -2.97
C CYS A 389 13.71 -19.14 -3.24
N TRP A 390 14.02 -18.23 -4.17
CA TRP A 390 15.40 -17.78 -4.41
C TRP A 390 15.96 -17.05 -3.18
N TRP A 391 15.19 -16.13 -2.59
CA TRP A 391 15.58 -15.44 -1.37
C TRP A 391 15.78 -16.38 -0.18
N LEU A 392 14.90 -17.38 0.01
CA LEU A 392 15.09 -18.38 1.07
C LEU A 392 16.35 -19.23 0.84
N ARG A 393 16.63 -19.65 -0.41
CA ARG A 393 17.88 -20.34 -0.72
C ARG A 393 19.11 -19.49 -0.41
N ARG A 394 19.06 -18.20 -0.75
CA ARG A 394 20.13 -17.26 -0.37
C ARG A 394 20.31 -17.20 1.14
N ALA A 395 19.21 -17.09 1.89
CA ALA A 395 19.25 -17.03 3.35
C ALA A 395 19.97 -18.25 3.96
N HIS A 396 19.72 -19.45 3.44
CA HIS A 396 20.44 -20.66 3.85
C HIS A 396 21.94 -20.64 3.49
N LEU A 397 22.32 -20.08 2.34
CA LEU A 397 23.73 -19.93 1.95
C LEU A 397 24.47 -19.00 2.92
N GLU A 398 23.89 -17.84 3.23
CA GLU A 398 24.49 -16.88 4.17
C GLU A 398 24.61 -17.46 5.59
N MET A 399 23.61 -18.23 6.03
CA MET A 399 23.65 -18.92 7.33
C MET A 399 24.77 -19.98 7.38
N GLY A 400 24.99 -20.73 6.30
CA GLY A 400 26.09 -21.69 6.19
C GLY A 400 27.47 -21.03 6.26
N VAL A 401 27.64 -19.86 5.64
CA VAL A 401 28.88 -19.07 5.72
C VAL A 401 29.14 -18.60 7.16
N HIS A 402 28.09 -18.18 7.88
CA HIS A 402 28.19 -17.81 9.30
C HIS A 402 28.65 -18.98 10.18
N GLU A 403 28.14 -20.20 9.96
CA GLU A 403 28.58 -21.38 10.70
C GLU A 403 30.05 -21.73 10.45
N GLU A 404 30.53 -21.63 9.21
CA GLU A 404 31.94 -21.87 8.87
C GLU A 404 32.88 -20.84 9.51
N MET A 405 32.51 -19.55 9.48
CA MET A 405 33.28 -18.49 10.15
C MET A 405 33.28 -18.64 11.67
N GLY A 406 32.17 -19.11 12.26
CA GLY A 406 32.04 -19.36 13.70
C GLY A 406 32.85 -20.54 14.21
N ARG A 407 33.07 -21.58 13.38
CA ARG A 407 33.91 -22.76 13.72
C ARG A 407 35.42 -22.49 13.63
N THR A 408 35.84 -21.36 13.06
CA THR A 408 37.25 -21.00 12.81
C THR A 408 37.81 -20.03 13.85
N ARG A 409 37.09 -19.80 14.96
CA ARG A 409 37.54 -19.05 16.15
C ARG A 409 37.55 -19.98 17.36
#